data_AF-A0A438CI50-F1
#
_entry.id   AF-A0A438CI50-F1
#
_cell.length_a   1.000
_cell.length_b   1.000
_cell.length_c   1.000
_cell.angle_alpha   90.00
_cell.angle_beta   90.00
_cell.angle_gamma   90.00
#
_symmetry.space_group_name_H-M   'P 1'
#
loop_
_entity.id
_entity.type
_entity.pdbx_description
1 polymer ?
#
loop_
_entity_poly.entity_id
_entity_poly.type
_entity_poly.pdbx_seq_one_letter_code
_entity_poly.pdbx_strand_id
1 'polypeptide(L)'
;MEALNACPHHGFDTWLLVSYFYDGMSSSMKQLLETMCGEDLMSKNPEEAMDFLSYVAEVSRGWDESNAKEVGRMKSQPNAPNAKVGMYTLNEDIDMKAKVAAMARRLE
;
A
#
# COMPACT_ATOMS: atom_id res chain seq x y z
N MET A 1 47.77 3.76 -1.79
CA MET A 1 46.77 4.48 -0.98
C MET A 1 46.29 5.67 -1.79
N GLU A 2 44.98 5.87 -1.79
CA GLU A 2 44.24 7.09 -2.17
C GLU A 2 44.36 7.60 -3.62
N ALA A 3 43.25 7.48 -4.36
CA ALA A 3 42.74 8.51 -5.27
C ALA A 3 41.42 8.08 -5.95
N LEU A 4 40.35 7.78 -5.19
CA LEU A 4 38.97 7.72 -5.74
C LEU A 4 37.93 7.85 -4.60
N ASN A 5 37.92 8.94 -3.82
CA ASN A 5 36.80 9.17 -2.89
C ASN A 5 36.46 10.65 -2.61
N ALA A 6 36.76 11.55 -3.55
CA ALA A 6 36.39 12.95 -3.44
C ALA A 6 35.21 13.27 -4.36
N CYS A 7 34.04 12.71 -4.05
CA CYS A 7 32.78 13.27 -4.55
C CYS A 7 32.12 14.02 -3.38
N PRO A 8 32.11 15.37 -3.37
CA PRO A 8 31.57 16.15 -2.25
C PRO A 8 30.03 16.18 -2.20
N HIS A 9 29.34 15.34 -2.98
CA HIS A 9 27.87 15.30 -3.05
C HIS A 9 27.24 14.16 -2.25
N HIS A 10 27.90 13.64 -1.21
CA HIS A 10 27.35 12.58 -0.35
C HIS A 10 26.58 13.14 0.86
N GLY A 11 25.83 14.22 0.65
CA GLY A 11 25.11 14.90 1.72
C GLY A 11 24.13 15.90 1.15
N PHE A 12 23.07 15.41 0.50
CA PHE A 12 21.80 16.08 0.77
C PHE A 12 21.61 15.90 2.27
N ASP A 13 21.63 17.00 3.01
CA ASP A 13 21.43 17.00 4.45
C ASP A 13 20.24 16.07 4.74
N THR A 14 20.44 14.98 5.48
CA THR A 14 19.40 13.96 5.72
C THR A 14 18.11 14.63 6.20
N TRP A 15 18.26 15.73 6.93
CA TRP A 15 17.15 16.56 7.37
C TRP A 15 16.41 17.23 6.21
N LEU A 16 17.11 17.76 5.22
CA LEU A 16 16.51 18.35 4.02
C LEU A 16 15.71 17.31 3.23
N LEU A 17 16.22 16.08 3.13
CA LEU A 17 15.50 14.99 2.46
C LEU A 17 14.24 14.59 3.22
N VAL A 18 14.35 14.36 4.53
CA VAL A 18 13.22 14.05 5.42
C VAL A 18 12.17 15.16 5.35
N SER A 19 12.59 16.42 5.44
CA SER A 19 11.71 17.59 5.38
C SER A 19 11.00 17.69 4.03
N TYR A 20 11.74 17.53 2.91
CA TYR A 20 11.16 17.58 1.57
C TYR A 20 10.12 16.48 1.35
N PHE A 21 10.42 15.26 1.81
CA PHE A 21 9.47 14.16 1.74
C PHE A 21 8.23 14.44 2.59
N TYR A 22 8.43 14.86 3.84
CA TYR A 22 7.34 15.18 4.76
C TYR A 22 6.47 16.29 4.17
N ASP A 23 7.03 17.41 3.70
CA ASP A 23 6.26 18.51 3.10
C ASP A 23 5.50 18.09 1.84
N GLY A 24 6.04 17.17 1.05
CA GLY A 24 5.38 16.60 -0.12
C GLY A 24 4.23 15.63 0.19
N MET A 25 4.10 15.18 1.44
CA MET A 25 3.06 14.22 1.83
C MET A 25 1.68 14.89 2.04
N SER A 26 0.63 14.15 1.71
CA SER A 26 -0.73 14.53 2.07
C SER A 26 -0.91 14.55 3.60
N SER A 27 -1.85 15.36 4.10
CA SER A 27 -2.19 15.39 5.53
C SER A 27 -2.54 14.00 6.07
N SER A 28 -3.20 13.16 5.27
CA SER A 28 -3.56 11.80 5.67
C SER A 28 -2.33 10.91 5.83
N MET A 29 -1.32 11.06 4.97
CA MET A 29 -0.08 10.30 5.06
C MET A 29 0.76 10.75 6.27
N LYS A 30 0.85 12.06 6.51
CA LYS A 30 1.49 12.60 7.72
C LYS A 30 0.86 12.05 9.00
N GLN A 31 -0.46 12.10 9.10
CA GLN A 31 -1.20 11.55 10.24
C GLN A 31 -0.98 10.04 10.43
N LEU A 32 -0.94 9.28 9.34
CA LEU A 32 -0.65 7.85 9.40
C LEU A 32 0.76 7.58 9.94
N LEU A 33 1.76 8.29 9.44
CA LEU A 33 3.15 8.16 9.89
C LEU A 33 3.29 8.55 11.36
N GLU A 34 2.72 9.67 11.78
CA GLU A 34 2.74 10.12 13.19
C GLU A 34 2.05 9.11 14.11
N THR A 35 0.92 8.52 13.67
CA THR A 35 0.22 7.47 14.42
C THR A 35 1.06 6.22 14.58
N MET A 36 1.77 5.80 13.53
CA MET A 36 2.66 4.63 13.57
C MET A 36 3.93 4.90 14.39
N CYS A 37 4.44 6.12 14.32
CA CYS A 37 5.62 6.58 15.03
C CYS A 37 5.34 6.75 16.53
N GLY A 38 4.10 7.11 16.91
CA GLY A 38 3.69 7.40 18.28
C GLY A 38 4.06 8.82 18.75
N GLU A 39 4.69 9.61 17.88
CA GLU A 39 5.09 10.99 18.11
C GLU A 39 5.23 11.73 16.78
N ASP A 40 5.48 13.05 16.84
CA ASP A 40 5.76 13.86 15.65
C ASP A 40 7.06 13.41 14.99
N LEU A 41 7.02 13.04 13.72
CA LEU A 41 8.20 12.61 12.96
C LEU A 41 9.27 13.70 12.92
N MET A 42 8.87 14.97 12.88
CA MET A 42 9.80 16.12 12.85
C MET A 42 10.39 16.46 14.21
N SER A 43 9.99 15.77 15.28
CA SER A 43 10.63 15.86 16.59
C SER A 43 11.84 14.92 16.75
N LYS A 44 11.99 13.95 15.83
CA LYS A 44 13.11 13.01 15.80
C LYS A 44 14.37 13.63 15.21
N ASN A 45 15.51 13.00 15.49
CA ASN A 45 16.73 13.34 14.76
C ASN A 45 16.63 12.82 13.30
N PRO A 46 17.39 13.41 12.36
CA PRO A 46 17.25 13.10 10.94
C PRO A 46 17.51 11.63 10.58
N GLU A 47 18.43 10.97 11.28
CA GLU A 47 18.80 9.59 11.04
C GLU A 47 17.67 8.64 11.46
N GLU A 48 17.12 8.83 12.66
CA GLU A 48 15.95 8.08 13.14
C GLU A 48 14.71 8.29 12.26
N ALA A 49 14.48 9.52 11.79
CA ALA A 49 13.35 9.80 10.91
C ALA A 49 13.50 9.09 9.55
N MET A 50 14.72 9.07 9.01
CA MET A 50 15.02 8.37 7.75
C MET A 50 14.91 6.83 7.91
N ASP A 51 15.40 6.28 9.02
CA ASP A 51 15.28 4.85 9.33
C ASP A 51 13.82 4.43 9.47
N PHE A 52 13.00 5.24 10.15
CA PHE A 52 11.58 4.99 10.27
C PHE A 52 10.87 5.01 8.91
N LEU A 53 11.14 6.03 8.08
CA LEU A 53 10.57 6.10 6.73
C LEU A 53 11.00 4.90 5.87
N SER A 54 12.23 4.45 6.01
CA SER A 54 12.75 3.26 5.32
C SER A 54 12.02 2.01 5.78
N TYR A 55 11.84 1.82 7.09
CA TYR A 55 11.05 0.73 7.66
C TYR A 55 9.61 0.72 7.14
N VAL A 56 8.94 1.88 7.13
CA VAL A 56 7.56 1.99 6.60
C VAL A 56 7.50 1.63 5.12
N ALA A 57 8.49 2.06 4.32
CA ALA A 57 8.57 1.73 2.90
C ALA A 57 8.75 0.22 2.68
N GLU A 58 9.58 -0.45 3.48
CA GLU A 58 9.77 -1.91 3.42
C GLU A 58 8.50 -2.66 3.80
N VAL A 59 7.84 -2.27 4.89
CA VAL A 59 6.57 -2.87 5.33
C VAL A 59 5.49 -2.69 4.26
N SER A 60 5.37 -1.49 3.68
CA SER A 60 4.38 -1.20 2.62
C SER A 60 4.57 -2.09 1.40
N ARG A 61 5.82 -2.32 0.97
CA ARG A 61 6.11 -3.22 -0.16
C ARG A 61 5.75 -4.67 0.13
N GLY A 62 6.00 -5.13 1.37
CA GLY A 62 5.64 -6.48 1.80
C GLY A 62 4.14 -6.76 1.71
N TRP A 63 3.31 -5.75 1.95
CA TRP A 63 1.85 -5.85 1.78
C TRP A 63 1.44 -6.00 0.32
N ASP A 64 2.01 -5.22 -0.60
CA ASP A 64 1.68 -5.31 -2.03
C ASP A 64 2.10 -6.66 -2.64
N GLU A 65 3.30 -7.15 -2.30
CA GLU A 65 3.81 -8.43 -2.80
C GLU A 65 3.00 -9.64 -2.29
N SER A 66 2.54 -9.59 -1.04
CA SER A 66 1.70 -10.64 -0.44
C SER A 66 0.31 -10.66 -1.08
N ASN A 67 -0.30 -9.49 -1.27
CA ASN A 67 -1.61 -9.37 -1.93
C ASN A 67 -1.54 -9.78 -3.40
N ALA A 68 -0.47 -9.46 -4.13
CA ALA A 68 -0.30 -9.89 -5.51
C ALA A 68 -0.25 -11.43 -5.64
N LYS A 69 0.44 -12.11 -4.73
CA LYS A 69 0.48 -13.59 -4.66
C LYS A 69 -0.87 -14.19 -4.26
N GLU A 70 -1.59 -13.56 -3.34
CA GLU A 70 -2.93 -14.01 -2.92
C GLU A 70 -3.98 -13.83 -4.02
N VAL A 71 -4.03 -12.67 -4.68
CA VAL A 71 -4.92 -12.42 -5.82
C VAL A 71 -4.63 -13.38 -6.96
N GLY A 72 -3.35 -13.65 -7.24
CA GLY A 72 -2.93 -14.66 -8.22
C GLY A 72 -3.39 -16.08 -7.85
N ARG A 73 -3.30 -16.44 -6.57
CA ARG A 73 -3.75 -17.74 -6.05
C ARG A 73 -5.27 -17.88 -6.04
N MET A 74 -6.00 -16.82 -5.72
CA MET A 74 -7.47 -16.80 -5.78
C MET A 74 -7.97 -16.97 -7.23
N LYS A 75 -7.22 -16.45 -8.21
CA LYS A 75 -7.53 -16.62 -9.65
C LYS A 75 -7.15 -18.00 -10.19
N SER A 76 -6.18 -18.70 -9.58
CA SER A 76 -5.68 -20.01 -10.05
C SER A 76 -6.29 -21.23 -9.37
N GLN A 77 -7.14 -21.05 -8.35
CA GLN A 77 -7.96 -22.12 -7.79
C GLN A 77 -9.29 -22.20 -8.55
N PRO A 78 -9.46 -23.10 -9.54
CA PRO A 78 -10.79 -23.49 -9.96
C PRO A 78 -11.40 -24.22 -8.76
N ASN A 79 -12.44 -23.64 -8.15
CA ASN A 79 -13.25 -24.35 -7.16
C ASN A 79 -13.71 -25.66 -7.79
N ALA A 80 -13.17 -26.79 -7.30
CA ALA A 80 -13.67 -28.10 -7.64
C ALA A 80 -15.17 -28.14 -7.28
N PRO A 81 -16.07 -28.58 -8.19
CA PRO A 81 -17.49 -28.65 -7.88
C PRO A 81 -17.74 -29.77 -6.86
N ASN A 82 -17.83 -29.32 -5.60
CA ASN A 82 -18.71 -29.77 -4.53
C ASN A 82 -19.34 -31.18 -4.62
N ALA A 83 -18.89 -32.06 -3.72
CA ALA A 83 -19.85 -32.91 -3.02
C ALA A 83 -20.67 -32.05 -2.04
N LYS A 84 -21.99 -32.26 -2.05
CA LYS A 84 -23.03 -31.77 -1.12
C LYS A 84 -23.59 -30.35 -1.32
N VAL A 85 -24.65 -30.30 -2.13
CA VAL A 85 -26.02 -29.89 -1.77
C VAL A 85 -26.16 -29.02 -0.51
N GLY A 86 -26.63 -27.79 -0.73
CA GLY A 86 -27.51 -27.07 0.20
C GLY A 86 -26.82 -26.06 1.11
N MET A 87 -26.74 -24.80 0.66
CA MET A 87 -27.20 -23.57 1.34
C MET A 87 -26.41 -22.35 0.82
N TYR A 88 -27.13 -21.44 0.16
CA TYR A 88 -26.77 -20.10 -0.35
C TYR A 88 -25.49 -19.95 -1.22
N THR A 89 -25.59 -20.26 -2.52
CA THR A 89 -24.69 -19.65 -3.52
C THR A 89 -25.22 -18.25 -3.84
N LEU A 90 -24.61 -17.21 -3.25
CA LEU A 90 -24.82 -15.84 -3.71
C LEU A 90 -23.99 -15.66 -4.98
N ASN A 91 -24.62 -15.87 -6.13
CA ASN A 91 -24.04 -15.59 -7.43
C ASN A 91 -24.04 -14.07 -7.65
N GLU A 92 -22.96 -13.39 -7.27
CA GLU A 92 -22.74 -11.96 -7.55
C GLU A 92 -22.96 -11.62 -9.03
N ASP A 93 -22.66 -12.54 -9.94
CA ASP A 93 -22.88 -12.37 -11.37
C ASP A 93 -24.37 -12.26 -11.73
N ILE A 94 -25.24 -13.04 -11.05
CA ILE A 94 -26.70 -12.97 -11.23
C ILE A 94 -27.25 -11.66 -10.65
N ASP A 95 -26.76 -11.22 -9.49
CA ASP A 95 -27.16 -9.94 -8.89
C ASP A 95 -26.72 -8.76 -9.77
N MET A 96 -25.48 -8.77 -10.26
CA MET A 96 -24.96 -7.72 -11.12
C MET A 96 -25.73 -7.67 -12.45
N LYS A 97 -26.01 -8.83 -13.06
CA LYS A 97 -26.83 -8.92 -14.28
C LYS A 97 -28.26 -8.43 -14.05
N ALA A 98 -28.86 -8.72 -12.90
CA ALA A 98 -30.18 -8.22 -12.53
C ALA A 98 -30.19 -6.69 -12.34
N LYS A 99 -29.15 -6.13 -11.72
CA LYS A 99 -28.99 -4.68 -11.53
C LYS A 99 -28.79 -3.96 -12.85
N VAL A 100 -27.98 -4.51 -13.77
CA VAL A 100 -27.81 -3.97 -15.12
C VAL A 100 -29.13 -4.01 -15.90
N ALA A 101 -29.87 -5.12 -15.85
CA ALA A 101 -31.18 -5.22 -16.48
C ALA A 101 -32.21 -4.23 -15.89
N ALA A 102 -32.18 -3.99 -14.59
CA ALA A 102 -33.04 -3.00 -13.93
C ALA A 102 -32.69 -1.56 -14.32
N MET A 103 -31.41 -1.23 -14.50
CA MET A 103 -30.98 0.08 -14.99
C MET A 103 -31.42 0.31 -16.45
N ALA A 104 -31.31 -0.71 -17.31
CA ALA A 104 -31.74 -0.62 -18.71
C ALA A 104 -33.24 -0.34 -18.85
N ARG A 105 -34.08 -0.92 -17.99
CA ARG A 105 -35.54 -0.71 -17.99
C ARG A 105 -35.99 0.67 -17.47
N ARG A 106 -35.10 1.44 -16.84
CA ARG A 106 -35.39 2.81 -16.38
C ARG A 106 -35.05 3.88 -17.42
N LEU A 107 -34.43 3.47 -18.53
CA LEU A 107 -34.03 4.33 -19.64
C LEU A 107 -34.95 4.18 -20.87
N GLU A 108 -36.00 3.36 -20.75
CA GLU A 108 -37.15 3.29 -21.66
C GLU A 108 -38.34 4.01 -21.01
#